data_AF-A0A1J8P5J8-F1
#
_entry.id   AF-A0A1J8P5J8-F1
#
_cell.length_a   1.000
_cell.length_b   1.000
_cell.length_c   1.000
_cell.angle_alpha   90.00
_cell.angle_beta   90.00
_cell.angle_gamma   90.00
#
_symmetry.space_group_name_H-M   'P 1'
#
loop_
_entity.id
_entity.type
_entity.pdbx_description
1 polymer ?
#
loop_
_entity_poly.entity_id
_entity_poly.type
_entity_poly.pdbx_seq_one_letter_code
_entity_poly.pdbx_strand_id
1 'polypeptide(L)'
;SNRGTENNNPNNFDANGNLLNLDNIGTLNWHYNNTLSKLTKQDQTNAIEYYVYDHQGNRVRTVIESNHQVQNQKTYLPSLDILTNINNPQINTLHIGTHILSEHTKDSTQTRYQLSSHLKTNTLEFNDQAQIISYEHHYPYGGTTIIAGKDKTQVQQKRYRYTGKERDDSSGLYYYGARYLAPWLARWISPDSAGSVDGLNLYVYVGNNPLKYIDPTGQVKVY
;
A
#
# COMPACT_ATOMS: atom_id res chain seq x y z
N SER A 1 19.56 14.94 12.30
CA SER A 1 18.20 14.37 12.41
C SER A 1 18.00 13.43 11.24
N ASN A 2 17.69 12.14 11.47
CA ASN A 2 17.41 11.16 10.39
C ASN A 2 15.95 11.23 9.90
N ARG A 3 15.16 12.15 10.47
CA ARG A 3 13.77 12.44 10.16
C ARG A 3 13.71 13.51 9.06
N GLY A 4 13.84 13.10 7.80
CA GLY A 4 13.59 14.01 6.68
C GLY A 4 12.16 13.87 6.18
N THR A 5 11.53 15.00 5.88
CA THR A 5 10.17 15.12 5.34
C THR A 5 10.21 15.94 4.05
N GLU A 6 9.07 16.04 3.38
CA GLU A 6 8.86 16.85 2.18
C GLU A 6 9.26 18.33 2.38
N ASN A 7 9.11 18.83 3.62
CA ASN A 7 9.41 20.21 4.01
C ASN A 7 10.56 20.34 5.02
N ASN A 8 11.28 19.26 5.35
CA ASN A 8 12.33 19.19 6.37
C ASN A 8 11.93 19.73 7.78
N ASN A 9 10.64 19.74 8.11
CA ASN A 9 10.15 20.20 9.40
C ASN A 9 10.15 19.06 10.45
N PRO A 10 10.92 19.17 11.55
CA PRO A 10 10.97 18.15 12.59
C PRO A 10 9.63 17.96 13.34
N ASN A 11 8.74 18.96 13.31
CA ASN A 11 7.43 18.90 13.96
C ASN A 11 6.42 18.03 13.20
N ASN A 12 6.81 17.48 12.05
CA ASN A 12 5.98 16.54 11.30
C ASN A 12 5.98 15.14 11.92
N PHE A 13 6.61 14.92 13.07
CA PHE A 13 6.65 13.62 13.72
C PHE A 13 6.13 13.70 15.15
N ASP A 14 5.48 12.63 15.61
CA ASP A 14 5.17 12.48 17.04
C ASP A 14 6.42 12.18 17.88
N ALA A 15 6.22 12.05 19.20
CA ALA A 15 7.28 11.73 20.15
C ALA A 15 7.95 10.37 19.84
N ASN A 16 7.19 9.40 19.31
CA ASN A 16 7.69 8.08 18.92
C ASN A 16 8.40 8.10 17.56
N GLY A 17 8.29 9.19 16.80
CA GLY A 17 8.91 9.34 15.49
C GLY A 17 8.04 8.88 14.32
N ASN A 18 6.72 8.77 14.49
CA ASN A 18 5.80 8.48 13.38
C ASN A 18 5.41 9.76 12.66
N LEU A 19 5.36 9.73 11.32
CA LEU A 19 5.03 10.88 10.49
C LEU A 19 3.55 11.29 10.67
N LEU A 20 3.29 12.56 10.93
CA LEU A 20 1.97 13.12 11.22
C LEU A 20 1.29 13.76 10.01
N ASN A 21 2.05 14.13 8.97
CA ASN A 21 1.52 14.80 7.79
C ASN A 21 2.14 14.27 6.50
N LEU A 22 1.30 14.08 5.49
CA LEU A 22 1.69 13.87 4.10
C LEU A 22 1.29 15.12 3.32
N ASP A 23 2.23 15.88 2.75
CA ASP A 23 1.89 17.18 2.18
C ASP A 23 0.98 16.99 0.95
N ASN A 24 -0.06 17.83 0.87
CA ASN A 24 -1.12 17.74 -0.15
C ASN A 24 -1.93 16.44 -0.16
N ILE A 25 -1.80 15.58 0.86
CA ILE A 25 -2.56 14.33 0.98
C ILE A 25 -3.42 14.37 2.24
N GLY A 26 -2.83 14.59 3.42
CA GLY A 26 -3.59 14.60 4.66
C GLY A 26 -2.77 14.33 5.93
N THR A 27 -3.49 14.27 7.05
CA THR A 27 -2.91 14.05 8.37
C THR A 27 -3.02 12.58 8.79
N LEU A 28 -1.96 12.08 9.40
CA LEU A 28 -1.83 10.69 9.86
C LEU A 28 -1.96 10.64 11.38
N ASN A 29 -2.73 9.67 11.88
CA ASN A 29 -2.82 9.37 13.30
C ASN A 29 -2.38 7.94 13.57
N TRP A 30 -1.74 7.73 14.71
CA TRP A 30 -1.08 6.48 15.06
C TRP A 30 -1.67 5.90 16.34
N HIS A 31 -1.71 4.58 16.43
CA HIS A 31 -1.91 3.88 17.68
C HIS A 31 -0.64 3.94 18.53
N TYR A 32 -0.77 3.67 19.83
CA TYR A 32 0.36 3.70 20.79
C TYR A 32 1.50 2.74 20.42
N ASN A 33 1.20 1.69 19.65
CA ASN A 33 2.14 0.69 19.17
C ASN A 33 2.76 1.02 17.79
N ASN A 34 2.69 2.28 17.34
CA ASN A 34 3.23 2.77 16.06
C ASN A 34 2.61 2.14 14.80
N THR A 35 1.40 1.57 14.91
CA THR A 35 0.60 1.20 13.73
C THR A 35 -0.26 2.39 13.28
N LEU A 36 -0.39 2.59 11.97
CA LEU A 36 -1.17 3.69 11.40
C LEU A 36 -2.66 3.47 11.68
N SER A 37 -3.29 4.38 12.41
CA SER A 37 -4.70 4.26 12.82
C SER A 37 -5.66 4.82 11.76
N LYS A 38 -5.39 6.05 11.30
CA LYS A 38 -6.21 6.70 10.28
C LYS A 38 -5.44 7.74 9.47
N LEU A 39 -5.94 8.01 8.28
CA LEU A 39 -5.58 9.14 7.43
C LEU A 39 -6.82 10.04 7.31
N THR A 40 -6.68 11.33 7.61
CA THR A 40 -7.71 12.33 7.31
C THR A 40 -7.27 13.12 6.09
N LYS A 41 -7.98 12.97 4.96
CA LYS A 41 -7.61 13.62 3.71
C LYS A 41 -7.78 15.12 3.80
N GLN A 42 -6.83 15.84 3.21
CA GLN A 42 -6.89 17.29 3.05
C GLN A 42 -7.47 17.64 1.66
N ASP A 43 -8.68 17.17 1.40
CA ASP A 43 -9.42 17.43 0.16
C ASP A 43 -10.82 17.98 0.47
N GLN A 44 -11.62 18.26 -0.57
CA GLN A 44 -12.98 18.80 -0.39
C GLN A 44 -13.92 17.86 0.36
N THR A 45 -13.63 16.55 0.39
CA THR A 45 -14.47 15.54 1.05
C THR A 45 -14.12 15.40 2.53
N ASN A 46 -12.90 15.77 2.93
CA ASN A 46 -12.32 15.47 4.24
C ASN A 46 -12.54 14.00 4.64
N ALA A 47 -12.49 13.09 3.67
CA ALA A 47 -12.72 11.68 3.92
C ALA A 47 -11.66 11.13 4.88
N ILE A 48 -12.10 10.22 5.76
CA ILE A 48 -11.24 9.57 6.73
C ILE A 48 -11.09 8.11 6.31
N GLU A 49 -9.85 7.66 6.13
CA GLU A 49 -9.55 6.24 5.96
C GLU A 49 -9.02 5.67 7.29
N TYR A 50 -9.70 4.67 7.81
CA TYR A 50 -9.30 3.92 9.00
C TYR A 50 -8.61 2.63 8.61
N TYR A 51 -7.60 2.24 9.39
CA TYR A 51 -6.90 0.97 9.26
C TYR A 51 -7.08 0.14 10.53
N VAL A 52 -7.51 -1.11 10.39
CA VAL A 52 -7.80 -2.02 11.50
C VAL A 52 -6.89 -3.23 11.40
N TYR A 53 -6.30 -3.61 12.53
CA TYR A 53 -5.31 -4.68 12.62
C TYR A 53 -5.80 -5.78 13.57
N ASP A 54 -5.33 -7.01 13.33
CA ASP A 54 -5.49 -8.10 14.28
C ASP A 54 -4.50 -7.99 15.46
N HIS A 55 -4.56 -8.95 16.37
CA HIS A 55 -3.67 -9.00 17.54
C HIS A 55 -2.19 -9.26 17.21
N GLN A 56 -1.89 -9.66 15.97
CA GLN A 56 -0.53 -9.91 15.48
C GLN A 56 0.02 -8.69 14.71
N GLY A 57 -0.80 -7.66 14.50
CA GLY A 57 -0.44 -6.44 13.78
C GLY A 57 -0.67 -6.53 12.26
N ASN A 58 -1.34 -7.56 11.76
CA ASN A 58 -1.71 -7.63 10.34
C ASN A 58 -2.95 -6.80 10.08
N ARG A 59 -2.93 -6.00 9.01
CA ARG A 59 -4.10 -5.21 8.60
C ARG A 59 -5.19 -6.14 8.07
N VAL A 60 -6.31 -6.18 8.78
CA VAL A 60 -7.47 -7.02 8.44
C VAL A 60 -8.60 -6.23 7.80
N ARG A 61 -8.60 -4.90 7.92
CA ARG A 61 -9.63 -4.06 7.29
C ARG A 61 -9.16 -2.63 7.04
N THR A 62 -9.63 -2.03 5.96
CA THR A 62 -9.66 -0.58 5.78
C THR A 62 -11.08 -0.09 5.53
N VAL A 63 -11.40 1.11 6.01
CA VAL A 63 -12.73 1.73 5.87
C VAL A 63 -12.55 3.19 5.50
N ILE A 64 -13.18 3.64 4.41
CA ILE A 64 -13.21 5.05 4.02
C ILE A 64 -14.60 5.60 4.34
N GLU A 65 -14.65 6.61 5.19
CA GLU A 65 -15.85 7.34 5.57
C GLU A 65 -15.82 8.77 5.03
N SER A 66 -16.96 9.23 4.52
CA SER A 66 -17.19 10.61 4.12
C SER A 66 -18.62 10.98 4.49
N ASN A 67 -18.85 12.20 4.99
CA ASN A 67 -20.17 12.66 5.46
C ASN A 67 -20.85 11.69 6.44
N HIS A 68 -20.06 11.09 7.34
CA HIS A 68 -20.52 10.12 8.35
C HIS A 68 -21.16 8.85 7.77
N GLN A 69 -20.83 8.50 6.52
CA GLN A 69 -21.23 7.27 5.88
C GLN A 69 -20.02 6.52 5.33
N VAL A 70 -20.04 5.20 5.47
CA VAL A 70 -19.03 4.30 4.89
C VAL A 70 -19.19 4.30 3.37
N GLN A 71 -18.15 4.76 2.67
CA GLN A 71 -18.12 4.84 1.21
C GLN A 71 -17.49 3.58 0.61
N ASN A 72 -16.38 3.13 1.21
CA ASN A 72 -15.62 1.96 0.78
C ASN A 72 -15.13 1.19 2.01
N GLN A 73 -15.06 -0.13 1.88
CA GLN A 73 -14.43 -0.99 2.85
C GLN A 73 -13.71 -2.13 2.15
N LYS A 74 -12.49 -2.41 2.60
CA LYS A 74 -11.74 -3.62 2.24
C LYS A 74 -11.58 -4.49 3.48
N THR A 75 -11.92 -5.76 3.39
CA THR A 75 -11.64 -6.78 4.41
C THR A 75 -10.63 -7.77 3.83
N TYR A 76 -9.54 -8.01 4.56
CA TYR A 76 -8.47 -8.91 4.15
C TYR A 76 -8.56 -10.21 4.94
N LEU A 77 -8.65 -11.33 4.21
CA LEU A 77 -8.61 -12.69 4.73
C LEU A 77 -7.39 -13.40 4.11
N PRO A 78 -6.92 -14.53 4.66
CA PRO A 78 -5.65 -15.16 4.23
C PRO A 78 -5.47 -15.41 2.73
N SER A 79 -6.55 -15.60 1.97
CA SER A 79 -6.49 -15.76 0.51
C SER A 79 -7.62 -15.03 -0.21
N LEU A 80 -8.35 -14.15 0.48
CA LEU A 80 -9.54 -13.50 -0.07
C LEU A 80 -9.62 -12.06 0.42
N ASP A 81 -9.69 -11.14 -0.53
CA ASP A 81 -10.06 -9.76 -0.23
C ASP A 81 -11.52 -9.54 -0.58
N ILE A 82 -12.26 -8.87 0.31
CA ILE A 82 -13.64 -8.47 0.07
C ILE A 82 -13.68 -6.95 0.03
N LEU A 83 -14.00 -6.39 -1.14
CA LEU A 83 -14.21 -4.96 -1.34
C LEU A 83 -15.70 -4.68 -1.45
N THR A 84 -16.20 -3.85 -0.55
CA THR A 84 -17.57 -3.31 -0.60
C THR A 84 -17.52 -1.80 -0.81
N ASN A 85 -18.40 -1.30 -1.67
CA ASN A 85 -18.56 0.11 -1.98
C ASN A 85 -20.05 0.43 -1.96
N ILE A 86 -20.42 1.61 -1.45
CA ILE A 86 -21.83 1.99 -1.31
C ILE A 86 -22.58 2.08 -2.67
N ASN A 87 -21.87 2.40 -3.74
CA ASN A 87 -22.40 2.65 -5.09
C ASN A 87 -22.05 1.55 -6.10
N ASN A 88 -21.15 0.61 -5.77
CA ASN A 88 -20.67 -0.41 -6.69
C ASN A 88 -20.91 -1.82 -6.13
N PRO A 89 -21.08 -2.84 -7.00
CA PRO A 89 -21.21 -4.21 -6.54
C PRO A 89 -19.97 -4.64 -5.74
N GLN A 90 -20.19 -5.54 -4.79
CA GLN A 90 -19.10 -6.17 -4.03
C GLN A 90 -18.16 -6.90 -4.99
N ILE A 91 -16.86 -6.74 -4.77
CA ILE A 91 -15.79 -7.45 -5.49
C ILE A 91 -15.08 -8.35 -4.50
N ASN A 92 -15.01 -9.63 -4.83
CA ASN A 92 -14.26 -10.64 -4.09
C ASN A 92 -13.01 -10.99 -4.90
N THR A 93 -11.81 -10.73 -4.36
CA THR A 93 -10.55 -11.10 -5.02
C THR A 93 -9.95 -12.31 -4.32
N LEU A 94 -10.01 -13.47 -4.96
CA LEU A 94 -9.33 -14.69 -4.52
C LEU A 94 -7.87 -14.66 -4.98
N HIS A 95 -6.96 -14.89 -4.04
CA HIS A 95 -5.52 -15.03 -4.30
C HIS A 95 -5.18 -16.50 -4.54
N ILE A 96 -4.71 -16.82 -5.74
CA ILE A 96 -4.29 -18.18 -6.12
C ILE A 96 -2.78 -18.18 -6.26
N GLY A 97 -2.11 -18.73 -5.25
CA GLY A 97 -0.65 -18.65 -5.14
C GLY A 97 -0.19 -17.20 -4.99
N THR A 98 0.89 -16.84 -5.66
CA THR A 98 1.52 -15.51 -5.56
C THR A 98 1.34 -14.61 -6.77
N HIS A 99 0.70 -15.12 -7.84
CA HIS A 99 0.69 -14.45 -9.16
C HIS A 99 -0.67 -14.44 -9.85
N ILE A 100 -1.73 -14.98 -9.24
CA ILE A 100 -3.06 -15.03 -9.87
C ILE A 100 -4.07 -14.43 -8.92
N LEU A 101 -4.82 -13.45 -9.42
CA LEU A 101 -5.96 -12.85 -8.73
C LEU A 101 -7.22 -13.16 -9.53
N SER A 102 -8.19 -13.82 -8.90
CA SER A 102 -9.52 -14.04 -9.49
C SER A 102 -10.52 -13.09 -8.86
N GLU A 103 -10.99 -12.11 -9.63
CA GLU A 103 -11.95 -11.09 -9.20
C GLU A 103 -13.36 -11.52 -9.57
N HIS A 104 -14.19 -11.75 -8.56
CA HIS A 104 -15.58 -12.14 -8.71
C HIS A 104 -16.50 -11.01 -8.29
N THR A 105 -17.43 -10.66 -9.17
CA THR A 105 -18.60 -9.83 -8.89
C THR A 105 -19.85 -10.69 -9.02
N LYS A 106 -21.03 -10.12 -8.77
CA LYS A 106 -22.30 -10.82 -8.99
C LYS A 106 -22.48 -11.28 -10.44
N ASP A 107 -21.99 -10.50 -11.40
CA ASP A 107 -22.32 -10.67 -12.82
C ASP A 107 -21.13 -11.14 -13.67
N SER A 108 -19.91 -11.12 -13.13
CA SER A 108 -18.71 -11.45 -13.90
C SER A 108 -17.57 -11.97 -13.02
N THR A 109 -16.69 -12.76 -13.64
CA THR A 109 -15.41 -13.19 -13.09
C THR A 109 -14.29 -12.78 -14.04
N GLN A 110 -13.22 -12.19 -13.51
CA GLN A 110 -12.02 -11.85 -14.26
C GLN A 110 -10.79 -12.39 -13.55
N THR A 111 -9.98 -13.17 -14.27
CA THR A 111 -8.67 -13.59 -13.80
C THR A 111 -7.61 -12.58 -14.25
N ARG A 112 -6.72 -12.20 -13.33
CA ARG A 112 -5.52 -11.39 -13.58
C ARG A 112 -4.29 -12.22 -13.27
N TYR A 113 -3.54 -12.57 -14.30
CA TYR A 113 -2.23 -13.20 -14.18
C TYR A 113 -1.16 -12.12 -14.08
N GLN A 114 -0.37 -12.16 -13.02
CA GLN A 114 0.63 -11.16 -12.69
C GLN A 114 2.04 -11.66 -13.03
N LEU A 115 2.75 -10.92 -13.88
CA LEU A 115 4.15 -11.16 -14.19
C LEU A 115 5.03 -10.20 -13.40
N SER A 116 5.84 -10.77 -12.53
CA SER A 116 6.68 -10.02 -11.60
C SER A 116 8.14 -9.96 -12.03
N SER A 117 8.83 -8.89 -11.67
CA SER A 117 10.29 -8.76 -11.82
C SER A 117 11.04 -9.66 -10.81
N HIS A 118 12.37 -9.64 -10.87
CA HIS A 118 13.23 -10.37 -9.91
C HIS A 118 12.99 -9.95 -8.45
N LEU A 119 12.52 -8.72 -8.21
CA LEU A 119 12.17 -8.21 -6.88
C LEU A 119 10.68 -8.35 -6.56
N LYS A 120 9.96 -9.19 -7.30
CA LYS A 120 8.51 -9.43 -7.12
C LYS A 120 7.62 -8.22 -7.45
N THR A 121 8.15 -7.18 -8.10
CA THR A 121 7.33 -6.05 -8.56
C THR A 121 6.45 -6.51 -9.73
N ASN A 122 5.14 -6.34 -9.62
CA ASN A 122 4.19 -6.72 -10.67
C ASN A 122 4.28 -5.74 -11.86
N THR A 123 4.85 -6.20 -12.96
CA THR A 123 5.15 -5.39 -14.15
C THR A 123 4.08 -5.46 -15.24
N LEU A 124 3.36 -6.59 -15.33
CA LEU A 124 2.39 -6.85 -16.38
C LEU A 124 1.25 -7.71 -15.85
N GLU A 125 0.02 -7.36 -16.18
CA GLU A 125 -1.17 -8.17 -15.94
C GLU A 125 -1.85 -8.52 -17.25
N PHE A 126 -2.31 -9.77 -17.39
CA PHE A 126 -3.10 -10.23 -18.53
C PHE A 126 -4.28 -11.10 -18.07
N ASN A 127 -5.27 -11.25 -18.95
CA ASN A 127 -6.47 -12.06 -18.71
C ASN A 127 -6.33 -13.50 -19.25
N ASP A 128 -7.38 -14.31 -19.11
CA ASP A 128 -7.43 -15.71 -19.57
C ASP A 128 -7.19 -15.88 -21.08
N GLN A 129 -7.40 -14.82 -21.87
CA GLN A 129 -7.14 -14.76 -23.30
C GLN A 129 -5.76 -14.20 -23.65
N ALA A 130 -4.86 -14.09 -22.66
CA ALA A 130 -3.53 -13.49 -22.78
C ALA A 130 -3.53 -12.03 -23.29
N GLN A 131 -4.65 -11.31 -23.12
CA GLN A 131 -4.73 -9.90 -23.46
C GLN A 131 -4.22 -9.07 -22.28
N ILE A 132 -3.36 -8.09 -22.59
CA ILE A 132 -2.80 -7.18 -21.58
C ILE A 132 -3.91 -6.35 -20.94
N ILE A 133 -4.02 -6.46 -19.62
CA ILE A 133 -4.87 -5.63 -18.77
C ILE A 133 -4.10 -4.36 -18.37
N SER A 134 -2.90 -4.54 -17.80
CA SER A 134 -2.07 -3.44 -17.32
C SER A 134 -0.59 -3.72 -17.51
N TYR A 135 0.19 -2.68 -17.74
CA TYR A 135 1.66 -2.66 -17.75
C TYR A 135 2.10 -1.52 -16.84
N GLU A 136 3.06 -1.77 -15.95
CA GLU A 136 3.53 -0.78 -14.98
C GLU A 136 5.04 -0.88 -14.73
N HIS A 137 5.71 0.26 -14.79
CA HIS A 137 7.12 0.41 -14.44
C HIS A 137 7.27 1.36 -13.24
N HIS A 138 8.36 1.15 -12.49
CA HIS A 138 8.62 1.84 -11.24
C HIS A 138 10.04 2.41 -11.22
N TYR A 139 10.20 3.56 -10.57
CA TYR A 139 11.49 4.04 -10.07
C TYR A 139 12.05 3.05 -9.03
N PRO A 140 13.38 3.11 -8.75
CA PRO A 140 14.02 2.17 -7.84
C PRO A 140 13.32 2.04 -6.48
N TYR A 141 12.76 3.13 -5.93
CA TYR A 141 12.10 3.16 -4.62
C TYR A 141 10.57 2.96 -4.66
N GLY A 142 10.02 2.51 -5.81
CA GLY A 142 8.62 2.10 -5.91
C GLY A 142 7.63 3.17 -6.36
N GLY A 143 8.10 4.37 -6.71
CA GLY A 143 7.25 5.36 -7.39
C GLY A 143 6.92 4.91 -8.81
N THR A 144 5.65 4.89 -9.21
CA THR A 144 5.26 4.51 -10.58
C THR A 144 5.79 5.53 -11.59
N THR A 145 6.53 5.06 -12.60
CA THR A 145 7.03 5.91 -13.72
C THR A 145 6.02 5.98 -14.85
N ILE A 146 5.45 4.84 -15.20
CA ILE A 146 4.43 4.69 -16.23
C ILE A 146 3.51 3.54 -15.83
N ILE A 147 2.21 3.76 -16.05
CA ILE A 147 1.20 2.72 -16.00
C ILE A 147 0.29 2.89 -17.21
N ALA A 148 0.01 1.80 -17.92
CA ALA A 148 -0.77 1.81 -19.15
C ALA A 148 -1.61 0.54 -19.29
N GLY A 149 -2.71 0.65 -20.01
CA GLY A 149 -3.61 -0.46 -20.34
C GLY A 149 -4.73 0.02 -21.25
N LYS A 150 -5.43 -0.91 -21.89
CA LYS A 150 -6.51 -0.57 -22.83
C LYS A 150 -7.72 0.05 -22.13
N ASP A 151 -8.04 -0.45 -20.94
CA ASP A 151 -9.14 0.01 -20.12
C ASP A 151 -8.61 0.72 -18.87
N LYS A 152 -8.90 2.02 -18.75
CA LYS A 152 -8.48 2.84 -17.62
C LYS A 152 -9.04 2.34 -16.29
N THR A 153 -10.27 1.83 -16.27
CA THR A 153 -10.92 1.32 -15.05
C THR A 153 -10.24 0.05 -14.57
N GLN A 154 -9.90 -0.87 -15.47
CA GLN A 154 -9.17 -2.09 -15.12
C GLN A 154 -7.74 -1.79 -14.63
N VAL A 155 -7.09 -0.79 -15.21
CA VAL A 155 -5.77 -0.34 -14.75
C VAL A 155 -5.84 0.25 -13.34
N GLN A 156 -6.87 1.05 -13.04
CA GLN A 156 -7.06 1.65 -11.71
C GLN A 156 -7.36 0.62 -10.62
N GLN A 157 -7.93 -0.53 -10.98
CA GLN A 157 -8.19 -1.63 -10.05
C GLN A 157 -6.94 -2.40 -9.63
N LYS A 158 -5.76 -2.14 -10.22
CA LYS A 158 -4.52 -2.81 -9.84
C LYS A 158 -4.06 -2.40 -8.43
N ARG A 159 -4.11 -3.35 -7.49
CA ARG A 159 -3.79 -3.12 -6.07
C ARG A 159 -2.34 -3.47 -5.70
N TYR A 160 -1.88 -4.65 -6.10
CA TYR A 160 -0.56 -5.17 -5.76
C TYR A 160 0.46 -4.80 -6.86
N ARG A 161 1.47 -4.01 -6.49
CA ARG A 161 2.37 -3.34 -7.44
C ARG A 161 3.84 -3.59 -7.10
N TYR A 162 4.51 -2.62 -6.49
CA TYR A 162 5.93 -2.67 -6.16
C TYR A 162 6.26 -3.73 -5.09
N THR A 163 7.21 -4.61 -5.38
CA THR A 163 7.64 -5.74 -4.53
C THR A 163 6.50 -6.64 -4.01
N GLY A 164 5.40 -6.71 -4.77
CA GLY A 164 4.21 -7.49 -4.41
C GLY A 164 3.36 -6.87 -3.31
N LYS A 165 3.56 -5.59 -2.96
CA LYS A 165 2.81 -4.89 -1.91
C LYS A 165 1.63 -4.12 -2.45
N GLU A 166 0.58 -4.04 -1.64
CA GLU A 166 -0.57 -3.19 -1.93
C GLU A 166 -0.17 -1.73 -1.78
N ARG A 167 -0.54 -0.91 -2.77
CA ARG A 167 -0.50 0.55 -2.68
C ARG A 167 -1.88 1.05 -2.30
N ASP A 168 -1.98 1.80 -1.21
CA ASP A 168 -3.24 2.43 -0.81
C ASP A 168 -3.50 3.65 -1.69
N ASP A 169 -4.61 3.66 -2.43
CA ASP A 169 -4.95 4.76 -3.35
C ASP A 169 -5.19 6.09 -2.64
N SER A 170 -5.65 6.05 -1.39
CA SER A 170 -5.94 7.23 -0.58
C SER A 170 -4.70 7.98 -0.12
N SER A 171 -3.61 7.26 0.18
CA SER A 171 -2.38 7.82 0.75
C SER A 171 -1.21 7.77 -0.23
N GLY A 172 -1.24 6.87 -1.21
CA GLY A 172 -0.13 6.52 -2.08
C GLY A 172 0.94 5.64 -1.42
N LEU A 173 0.81 5.35 -0.13
CA LEU A 173 1.76 4.54 0.64
C LEU A 173 1.63 3.07 0.26
N TYR A 174 2.74 2.33 0.39
CA TYR A 174 2.71 0.88 0.30
C TYR A 174 2.62 0.25 1.70
N TYR A 175 1.70 -0.68 1.88
CA TYR A 175 1.56 -1.44 3.13
C TYR A 175 2.47 -2.68 3.10
N TYR A 176 3.38 -2.80 4.06
CA TYR A 176 4.34 -3.90 4.13
C TYR A 176 4.10 -4.91 5.25
N GLY A 177 3.08 -4.71 6.09
CA GLY A 177 2.86 -5.50 7.30
C GLY A 177 3.10 -4.64 8.54
N ALA A 178 4.37 -4.51 8.93
CA ALA A 178 4.75 -3.74 10.12
C ALA A 178 4.82 -2.23 9.87
N ARG A 179 5.11 -1.79 8.64
CA ARG A 179 5.35 -0.38 8.29
C ARG A 179 4.72 0.00 6.95
N TYR A 180 4.67 1.30 6.72
CA TYR A 180 4.24 1.91 5.46
C TYR A 180 5.42 2.61 4.78
N LEU A 181 5.64 2.32 3.50
CA LEU A 181 6.68 2.95 2.67
C LEU A 181 6.08 4.13 1.91
N ALA A 182 6.72 5.30 2.00
CA ALA A 182 6.46 6.45 1.13
C ALA A 182 7.45 6.40 -0.04
N PRO A 183 7.06 5.91 -1.23
CA PRO A 183 7.98 5.70 -2.34
C PRO A 183 8.61 7.01 -2.85
N TRP A 184 7.89 8.14 -2.78
CA TRP A 184 8.41 9.45 -3.18
C TRP A 184 9.43 10.03 -2.19
N LEU A 185 9.45 9.54 -0.94
CA LEU A 185 10.46 9.90 0.07
C LEU A 185 11.59 8.88 0.17
N ALA A 186 11.47 7.77 -0.56
CA ALA A 186 12.43 6.66 -0.54
C ALA A 186 12.68 6.09 0.88
N ARG A 187 11.67 6.11 1.76
CA ARG A 187 11.81 5.75 3.19
C ARG A 187 10.51 5.31 3.86
N TRP A 188 10.65 4.62 4.98
CA TRP A 188 9.55 4.34 5.89
C TRP A 188 9.02 5.62 6.55
N ILE A 189 7.72 5.66 6.84
CA ILE A 189 7.09 6.82 7.52
C ILE A 189 7.02 6.67 9.05
N SER A 190 7.43 5.51 9.57
CA SER A 190 7.56 5.21 11.00
C SER A 190 8.89 4.49 11.24
N PRO A 191 9.47 4.60 12.45
CA PRO A 191 10.71 3.92 12.77
C PRO A 191 10.53 2.41 12.79
N ASP A 192 11.60 1.67 12.52
CA ASP A 192 11.66 0.23 12.69
C ASP A 192 11.32 -0.22 14.11
N SER A 193 10.28 -1.05 14.25
CA SER A 193 9.91 -1.63 15.54
C SER A 193 10.87 -2.73 16.00
N ALA A 194 11.64 -3.33 15.08
CA ALA A 194 12.74 -4.24 15.42
C ALA A 194 13.98 -3.50 15.95
N GLY A 195 14.00 -2.16 15.89
CA GLY A 195 15.13 -1.34 16.33
C GLY A 195 16.29 -1.39 15.35
N SER A 196 17.52 -1.38 15.86
CA SER A 196 18.74 -1.18 15.05
C SER A 196 19.23 -2.43 14.28
N VAL A 197 18.33 -3.38 13.97
CA VAL A 197 18.66 -4.64 13.28
C VAL A 197 19.28 -4.40 11.90
N ASP A 198 18.76 -3.43 11.15
CA ASP A 198 19.25 -3.05 9.82
C ASP A 198 20.12 -1.78 9.81
N GLY A 199 20.64 -1.41 11.00
CA GLY A 199 21.51 -0.26 11.22
C GLY A 199 20.87 0.84 12.06
N LEU A 200 21.61 1.93 12.28
CA LEU A 200 21.19 3.02 13.19
C LEU A 200 20.10 3.93 12.60
N ASN A 201 19.83 3.83 11.29
CA ASN A 201 18.77 4.63 10.66
C ASN A 201 17.48 3.80 10.52
N LEU A 202 16.56 4.01 11.46
CA LEU A 202 15.30 3.28 11.56
C LEU A 202 14.28 3.56 10.44
N TYR A 203 14.58 4.50 9.54
CA TYR A 203 13.68 4.90 8.44
C TYR A 203 14.17 4.44 7.06
N VAL A 204 15.40 3.90 6.97
CA VAL A 204 15.99 3.51 5.69
C VAL A 204 15.24 2.33 5.07
N TYR A 205 14.84 2.50 3.81
CA TYR A 205 14.33 1.39 3.01
C TYR A 205 15.51 0.57 2.47
N VAL A 206 15.55 -0.72 2.83
CA VAL A 206 16.45 -1.77 2.27
C VAL A 206 17.93 -1.37 2.12
N GLY A 207 18.45 -0.61 3.08
CA GLY A 207 19.85 -0.16 3.07
C GLY A 207 20.21 0.76 1.89
N ASN A 208 19.25 1.52 1.36
CA ASN A 208 19.41 2.38 0.18
C ASN A 208 19.82 1.62 -1.10
N ASN A 209 19.54 0.32 -1.19
CA ASN A 209 19.81 -0.49 -2.38
C ASN A 209 18.58 -1.30 -2.84
N PRO A 210 17.52 -0.61 -3.30
CA PRO A 210 16.25 -1.23 -3.66
C PRO A 210 16.26 -1.93 -5.02
N LEU A 211 17.41 -1.97 -5.71
CA LEU A 211 17.59 -2.77 -6.93
C LEU A 211 18.08 -4.19 -6.63
N LYS A 212 18.59 -4.40 -5.41
CA LYS A 212 19.14 -5.67 -4.94
C LYS A 212 18.30 -6.33 -3.85
N TYR A 213 17.65 -5.54 -3.00
CA TYR A 213 16.97 -6.03 -1.80
C TYR A 213 15.49 -5.63 -1.78
N ILE A 214 14.68 -6.45 -1.12
CA ILE A 214 13.28 -6.16 -0.78
C ILE A 214 13.08 -6.31 0.73
N ASP A 215 12.03 -5.72 1.29
CA ASP A 215 11.58 -6.00 2.66
C ASP A 215 10.21 -6.69 2.59
N PRO A 216 10.08 -7.98 2.91
CA PRO A 216 8.79 -8.67 2.80
C PRO A 216 7.80 -8.36 3.93
N THR A 217 8.24 -7.84 5.08
CA THR A 217 7.38 -7.66 6.26
C THR A 217 7.39 -6.23 6.81
N GLY A 218 8.20 -5.36 6.22
CA GLY A 218 8.49 -4.03 6.75
C GLY A 218 9.33 -4.09 8.02
N GLN A 219 10.17 -5.10 8.22
CA GLN A 219 11.05 -5.24 9.40
C GLN A 219 12.49 -5.57 9.03
N VAL A 220 12.70 -6.45 8.05
CA VAL A 220 14.03 -6.96 7.71
C VAL A 220 14.12 -7.10 6.20
N LYS A 221 15.15 -6.49 5.62
CA LYS A 221 15.45 -6.67 4.20
C LYS A 221 15.98 -8.08 3.91
N VAL A 222 15.66 -8.60 2.73
CA VAL A 222 16.17 -9.87 2.19
C VAL A 222 16.67 -9.66 0.76
N TYR A 223 17.49 -10.61 0.30
CA TYR A 223 17.95 -10.71 -1.09
C TYR A 223 16.84 -11.28 -1.99
#